data_AF-A0A3D2JQ40-F1
#
_entry.id   AF-A0A3D2JQ40-F1
#
_cell.length_a   1.000
_cell.length_b   1.000
_cell.length_c   1.000
_cell.angle_alpha   90.00
_cell.angle_beta   90.00
_cell.angle_gamma   90.00
#
_symmetry.space_group_name_H-M   'P 1'
#
loop_
_entity.id
_entity.type
_entity.pdbx_description
1 polymer ?
#
loop_
_entity_poly.entity_id
_entity_poly.type
_entity_poly.pdbx_seq_one_letter_code
_entity_poly.pdbx_strand_id
1 'polypeptide(L)'
;GVCYNLDLHYLTGLMNGYIKAQPNVHVTYETPGTAVIDADQGMGMIASVKAMELAIEKAEKSGMASVAVKNSSHYGAAGFYARMALKHDMIGYSMSSGGLGVIIPINARYPWMGTNPMAFAAPAGEEPPFVIDMASSMTSYGKVSIA
;
A
#
# COMPACT_ATOMS: atom_id res chain seq x y z
N GLY A 1 -3.63 11.30 6.06
CA GLY A 1 -2.43 12.05 6.52
C GLY A 1 -1.91 12.89 5.38
N VAL A 2 -1.23 14.00 5.65
CA VAL A 2 -0.60 14.80 4.58
C VAL A 2 0.74 14.13 4.25
N CYS A 3 0.89 13.63 3.02
CA CYS A 3 2.20 13.30 2.48
C CYS A 3 2.75 14.56 1.80
N TYR A 4 3.90 15.06 2.28
CA TYR A 4 4.52 16.29 1.80
C TYR A 4 5.66 15.95 0.81
N ASN A 5 5.80 16.73 -0.28
CA ASN A 5 6.87 16.61 -1.29
C ASN A 5 7.05 15.21 -1.91
N LEU A 6 5.96 14.52 -2.23
CA LEU A 6 6.01 13.19 -2.85
C LEU A 6 6.65 13.19 -4.23
N ASP A 7 6.39 14.22 -5.02
CA ASP A 7 6.98 14.47 -6.32
C ASP A 7 8.52 14.51 -6.23
N LEU A 8 9.06 15.29 -5.30
CA LEU A 8 10.51 15.34 -5.04
C LEU A 8 11.04 14.00 -4.53
N HIS A 9 10.30 13.31 -3.64
CA HIS A 9 10.70 11.99 -3.15
C HIS A 9 10.82 10.96 -4.29
N TYR A 10 9.82 10.89 -5.18
CA TYR A 10 9.84 9.96 -6.31
C TYR A 10 10.88 10.35 -7.36
N LEU A 11 11.01 11.62 -7.70
CA LEU A 11 12.03 12.11 -8.63
C LEU A 11 13.44 11.79 -8.10
N THR A 12 13.70 12.07 -6.83
CA THR A 12 14.98 11.76 -6.19
C THR A 12 15.24 10.25 -6.20
N GLY A 13 14.24 9.42 -5.90
CA GLY A 13 14.37 7.97 -5.95
C GLY A 13 14.71 7.45 -7.35
N LEU A 14 14.07 7.99 -8.38
CA LEU A 14 14.33 7.65 -9.78
C LEU A 14 15.72 8.13 -10.24
N MET A 15 16.08 9.39 -9.93
CA MET A 15 17.37 9.97 -10.31
C MET A 15 18.56 9.29 -9.64
N ASN A 16 18.41 8.90 -8.37
CA ASN A 16 19.47 8.22 -7.62
C ASN A 16 19.46 6.70 -7.80
N GLY A 17 18.53 6.13 -8.58
CA GLY A 17 18.48 4.70 -8.89
C GLY A 17 17.93 3.80 -7.78
N TYR A 18 17.40 4.36 -6.69
CA TYR A 18 16.72 3.58 -5.64
C TYR A 18 15.28 3.20 -6.02
N ILE A 19 14.71 3.85 -7.04
CA ILE A 19 13.48 3.43 -7.73
C ILE A 19 13.83 3.15 -9.19
N LYS A 20 13.56 1.94 -9.67
CA LYS A 20 13.83 1.56 -11.06
C LYS A 20 12.75 2.15 -11.97
N ALA A 21 13.18 2.90 -13.00
CA ALA A 21 12.27 3.54 -13.95
C ALA A 21 11.57 2.54 -14.89
N GLN A 22 12.25 1.43 -15.20
CA GLN A 22 11.72 0.34 -16.03
C GLN A 22 11.79 -0.98 -15.26
N PRO A 23 10.89 -1.18 -14.28
CA PRO A 23 10.88 -2.38 -13.46
C PRO A 23 10.23 -3.55 -14.21
N ASN A 24 10.79 -4.74 -14.08
CA ASN A 24 10.18 -6.00 -14.52
C ASN A 24 9.24 -6.55 -13.43
N VAL A 25 8.07 -5.93 -13.28
CA VAL A 25 7.06 -6.35 -12.30
C VAL A 25 6.42 -7.66 -12.73
N HIS A 26 6.54 -8.72 -11.91
CA HIS A 26 6.05 -10.05 -12.24
C HIS A 26 5.52 -10.81 -11.01
N VAL A 27 4.64 -11.78 -11.26
CA VAL A 27 4.16 -12.72 -10.23
C VAL A 27 5.25 -13.77 -10.01
N THR A 28 5.66 -13.95 -8.77
CA THR A 28 6.68 -14.94 -8.37
C THR A 28 6.09 -16.24 -7.87
N TYR A 29 4.86 -16.18 -7.36
CA TYR A 29 4.13 -17.34 -6.86
C TYR A 29 2.64 -17.04 -6.88
N GLU A 30 1.82 -18.05 -7.18
CA GLU A 30 0.37 -17.91 -7.12
C GLU A 30 -0.36 -19.22 -6.76
N THR A 31 -1.54 -19.05 -6.19
CA THR A 31 -2.56 -20.07 -5.96
C THR A 31 -3.92 -19.52 -6.43
N PRO A 32 -5.03 -20.28 -6.34
CA PRO A 32 -6.35 -19.74 -6.66
C PRO A 32 -6.73 -18.49 -5.84
N GLY A 33 -6.34 -18.41 -4.57
CA GLY A 33 -6.70 -17.30 -3.66
C GLY A 33 -5.53 -16.43 -3.19
N THR A 34 -4.29 -16.71 -3.60
CA THR A 34 -3.13 -15.91 -3.18
C THR A 34 -2.14 -15.66 -4.30
N ALA A 35 -1.38 -14.58 -4.22
CA ALA A 35 -0.22 -14.37 -5.09
C ALA A 35 0.86 -13.51 -4.42
N VAL A 36 2.07 -13.58 -4.96
CA VAL A 36 3.20 -12.72 -4.57
C VAL A 36 3.77 -12.04 -5.81
N ILE A 37 3.77 -10.72 -5.82
CA ILE A 37 4.35 -9.89 -6.87
C ILE A 37 5.72 -9.37 -6.41
N ASP A 38 6.74 -9.52 -7.26
CA ASP A 38 7.99 -8.78 -7.14
C ASP A 38 7.92 -7.52 -7.99
N ALA A 39 8.13 -6.36 -7.37
CA ALA A 39 8.06 -5.07 -8.04
C ALA A 39 9.38 -4.64 -8.69
N ASP A 40 10.46 -5.41 -8.59
CA ASP A 40 11.78 -5.14 -9.19
C ASP A 40 12.31 -3.72 -8.88
N GLN A 41 12.25 -3.33 -7.60
CA GLN A 41 12.59 -1.99 -7.10
C GLN A 41 11.79 -0.85 -7.77
N GLY A 42 10.66 -1.19 -8.37
CA GLY A 42 9.81 -0.26 -9.10
C GLY A 42 8.97 0.63 -8.19
N MET A 43 8.19 1.48 -8.85
CA MET A 43 7.26 2.38 -8.18
C MET A 43 6.17 1.59 -7.45
N GLY A 44 6.06 1.77 -6.13
CA GLY A 44 5.11 1.01 -5.31
C GLY A 44 3.66 1.18 -5.77
N MET A 45 3.32 2.35 -6.31
CA MET A 45 1.99 2.64 -6.84
C MET A 45 1.61 1.73 -8.01
N ILE A 46 2.52 1.49 -8.95
CA ILE A 46 2.27 0.65 -10.12
C ILE A 46 2.08 -0.81 -9.70
N ALA A 47 2.96 -1.31 -8.82
CA ALA A 47 2.87 -2.69 -8.33
C ALA A 47 1.61 -2.93 -7.48
N SER A 48 1.20 -1.94 -6.69
CA SER A 48 0.04 -2.07 -5.79
C SER A 48 -1.30 -2.01 -6.53
N VAL A 49 -1.40 -1.23 -7.62
CA VAL A 49 -2.56 -1.31 -8.54
C VAL A 49 -2.69 -2.71 -9.10
N LYS A 50 -1.61 -3.24 -9.71
CA LYS A 50 -1.58 -4.60 -10.26
C LYS A 50 -1.92 -5.66 -9.20
N ALA A 51 -1.44 -5.49 -7.98
CA ALA A 51 -1.72 -6.41 -6.88
C ALA A 51 -3.20 -6.43 -6.50
N MET A 52 -3.83 -5.26 -6.41
CA MET A 52 -5.24 -5.16 -6.07
C MET A 52 -6.14 -5.67 -7.21
N GLU A 53 -5.80 -5.37 -8.47
CA GLU A 53 -6.50 -5.93 -9.65
C GLU A 53 -6.45 -7.46 -9.64
N LEU A 54 -5.27 -8.04 -9.42
CA LEU A 54 -5.11 -9.49 -9.33
C LEU A 54 -5.86 -10.08 -8.13
N ALA A 55 -5.90 -9.37 -6.98
CA ALA A 55 -6.66 -9.79 -5.81
C ALA A 55 -8.16 -9.81 -6.11
N ILE A 56 -8.69 -8.78 -6.78
CA ILE A 56 -10.10 -8.71 -7.19
C ILE A 56 -10.42 -9.88 -8.15
N GLU A 57 -9.61 -10.10 -9.18
CA GLU A 57 -9.83 -11.17 -10.16
C GLU A 57 -9.83 -12.56 -9.51
N LYS A 58 -8.92 -12.80 -8.56
CA LYS A 58 -8.87 -14.05 -7.82
C LYS A 58 -10.05 -14.18 -6.86
N ALA A 59 -10.39 -13.12 -6.12
CA ALA A 59 -11.50 -13.12 -5.17
C ALA A 59 -12.85 -13.38 -5.85
N GLU A 60 -13.05 -12.92 -7.08
CA GLU A 60 -14.25 -13.23 -7.88
C GLU A 60 -14.44 -14.75 -8.06
N LYS A 61 -13.33 -15.50 -8.20
CA LYS A 61 -13.33 -16.94 -8.46
C LYS A 61 -13.29 -17.77 -7.17
N SER A 62 -12.61 -17.29 -6.13
CA SER A 62 -12.34 -18.04 -4.89
C SER A 62 -13.09 -17.53 -3.65
N GLY A 63 -13.89 -16.46 -3.78
CA GLY A 63 -14.61 -15.80 -2.68
C GLY A 63 -13.74 -14.86 -1.82
N MET A 64 -12.45 -15.12 -1.72
CA MET A 64 -11.47 -14.26 -1.06
C MET A 64 -10.11 -14.42 -1.71
N ALA A 65 -9.35 -13.34 -1.82
CA ALA A 65 -7.95 -13.42 -2.22
C ALA A 65 -7.06 -12.40 -1.52
N SER A 66 -5.76 -12.70 -1.45
CA SER A 66 -4.73 -11.82 -0.90
C SER A 66 -3.48 -11.83 -1.77
N VAL A 67 -2.97 -10.65 -2.11
CA VAL A 67 -1.77 -10.49 -2.93
C VAL A 67 -0.72 -9.70 -2.16
N ALA A 68 0.45 -10.30 -1.96
CA ALA A 68 1.58 -9.64 -1.34
C ALA A 68 2.47 -8.99 -2.42
N VAL A 69 2.99 -7.79 -2.14
CA VAL A 69 3.99 -7.13 -2.98
C VAL A 69 5.29 -7.04 -2.21
N LYS A 70 6.39 -7.49 -2.83
CA LYS A 70 7.74 -7.35 -2.30
C LYS A 70 8.62 -6.51 -3.23
N ASN A 71 9.75 -6.04 -2.69
CA ASN A 71 10.77 -5.32 -3.45
C ASN A 71 10.21 -4.08 -4.18
N SER A 72 9.31 -3.35 -3.52
CA SER A 72 8.68 -2.13 -4.01
C SER A 72 9.17 -0.90 -3.25
N SER A 73 8.80 0.28 -3.75
CA SER A 73 9.04 1.58 -3.12
C SER A 73 7.76 2.14 -2.47
N HIS A 74 7.79 3.40 -2.03
CA HIS A 74 6.62 4.09 -1.48
C HIS A 74 5.40 3.99 -2.41
N TYR A 75 4.24 3.67 -1.85
CA TYR A 75 3.00 3.41 -2.60
C TYR A 75 1.90 4.47 -2.38
N GLY A 76 2.19 5.60 -1.74
CA GLY A 76 1.17 6.64 -1.55
C GLY A 76 0.09 6.27 -0.52
N ALA A 77 -1.16 6.63 -0.81
CA ALA A 77 -2.29 6.46 0.09
C ALA A 77 -2.88 5.04 -0.01
N ALA A 78 -2.88 4.32 1.12
CA ALA A 78 -3.38 2.95 1.20
C ALA A 78 -4.87 2.85 0.79
N GLY A 79 -5.65 3.89 1.14
CA GLY A 79 -7.08 3.98 0.83
C GLY A 79 -7.39 4.01 -0.66
N PHE A 80 -6.44 4.42 -1.51
CA PHE A 80 -6.64 4.34 -2.96
C PHE A 80 -6.84 2.89 -3.42
N TYR A 81 -5.97 1.98 -2.96
CA TYR A 81 -6.03 0.56 -3.34
C TYR A 81 -7.25 -0.13 -2.74
N ALA A 82 -7.53 0.10 -1.45
CA ALA A 82 -8.70 -0.49 -0.80
C ALA A 82 -9.99 -0.11 -1.54
N ARG A 83 -10.12 1.14 -2.00
CA ARG A 83 -11.30 1.61 -2.75
C ARG A 83 -11.46 0.99 -4.14
N MET A 84 -10.43 0.38 -4.72
CA MET A 84 -10.56 -0.27 -6.03
C MET A 84 -11.57 -1.42 -5.98
N ALA A 85 -11.62 -2.16 -4.87
CA ALA A 85 -12.53 -3.28 -4.66
C ALA A 85 -14.02 -2.86 -4.66
N LEU A 86 -14.33 -1.61 -4.28
CA LEU A 86 -15.71 -1.10 -4.21
C LEU A 86 -16.43 -1.17 -5.56
N LYS A 87 -15.72 -1.02 -6.68
CA LYS A 87 -16.31 -1.11 -8.02
C LYS A 87 -16.79 -2.51 -8.38
N HIS A 88 -16.39 -3.51 -7.60
CA HIS A 88 -16.68 -4.93 -7.83
C HIS A 88 -17.58 -5.50 -6.72
N ASP A 89 -18.21 -4.63 -5.92
CA ASP A 89 -19.01 -5.03 -4.74
C ASP A 89 -18.22 -5.91 -3.75
N MET A 90 -16.92 -5.64 -3.64
CA MET A 90 -15.99 -6.38 -2.78
C MET A 90 -15.46 -5.51 -1.64
N ILE A 91 -15.14 -6.16 -0.52
CA ILE A 91 -14.37 -5.54 0.56
C ILE A 91 -12.90 -5.47 0.14
N GLY A 92 -12.33 -4.26 0.22
CA GLY A 92 -10.92 -4.01 -0.06
C GLY A 92 -10.12 -3.77 1.21
N TYR A 93 -8.95 -4.39 1.30
CA TYR A 93 -7.99 -4.16 2.38
C TYR A 93 -6.60 -3.92 1.79
N SER A 94 -5.92 -2.89 2.28
CA SER A 94 -4.56 -2.56 1.87
C SER A 94 -3.73 -2.17 3.08
N MET A 95 -2.55 -2.77 3.19
CA MET A 95 -1.57 -2.43 4.22
C MET A 95 -0.18 -2.44 3.60
N SER A 96 0.72 -1.67 4.20
CA SER A 96 2.14 -1.74 3.86
C SER A 96 2.98 -1.62 5.12
N SER A 97 4.13 -2.25 5.07
CA SER A 97 5.15 -2.20 6.11
C SER A 97 6.43 -1.67 5.49
N GLY A 98 7.10 -0.74 6.17
CA GLY A 98 8.35 -0.16 5.71
C GLY A 98 8.37 1.36 5.83
N GLY A 99 9.31 1.98 5.12
CA GLY A 99 9.64 3.39 5.28
C GLY A 99 10.65 3.63 6.40
N LEU A 100 10.88 4.91 6.74
CA LEU A 100 11.76 5.29 7.82
C LEU A 100 11.22 4.74 9.15
N GLY A 101 12.07 4.08 9.94
CA GLY A 101 11.74 3.67 11.30
C GLY A 101 11.61 4.91 12.17
N VAL A 102 10.39 5.46 12.27
CA VAL A 102 10.08 6.71 12.98
C VAL A 102 9.21 6.50 14.21
N ILE A 103 8.62 5.31 14.36
CA ILE A 103 7.76 4.96 15.48
C ILE A 103 8.55 4.12 16.49
N ILE A 104 8.47 4.53 17.75
CA ILE A 104 9.01 3.80 18.90
C ILE A 104 7.91 2.85 19.40
N PRO A 105 8.15 1.53 19.41
CA PRO A 105 7.21 0.57 20.00
C PRO A 105 6.97 0.85 21.49
N ILE A 106 5.83 0.36 21.99
CA ILE A 106 5.52 0.46 23.43
C ILE A 106 6.64 -0.23 24.22
N ASN A 107 7.14 0.44 25.26
CA ASN A 107 8.25 0.00 26.11
C ASN A 107 9.62 -0.11 25.39
N ALA A 108 9.79 0.52 24.22
CA ALA A 108 11.08 0.64 23.57
C ALA A 108 11.70 2.04 23.77
N ARG A 109 13.01 2.13 23.49
CA ARG A 109 13.79 3.39 23.58
C ARG A 109 14.17 3.98 22.23
N TYR A 110 14.21 3.16 21.18
CA TYR A 110 14.70 3.55 19.86
C TYR A 110 13.61 3.34 18.81
N PRO A 111 13.55 4.19 17.78
CA PRO A 111 12.56 4.05 16.73
C PRO A 111 12.89 2.82 15.86
N TRP A 112 11.84 2.10 15.46
CA TRP A 112 11.98 0.83 14.75
C TRP A 112 10.92 0.65 13.67
N MET A 113 9.67 1.02 13.96
CA MET A 113 8.56 0.79 13.05
C MET A 113 8.34 1.99 12.13
N GLY A 114 7.89 1.74 10.91
CA GLY A 114 7.28 2.78 10.08
C GLY A 114 5.92 3.19 10.64
N THR A 115 5.26 4.13 9.94
CA THR A 115 3.87 4.52 10.26
C THR A 115 2.84 3.47 9.81
N ASN A 116 3.29 2.41 9.13
CA ASN A 116 2.56 1.20 8.72
C ASN A 116 1.07 1.45 8.45
N PRO A 117 0.73 2.06 7.30
CA PRO A 117 -0.65 2.41 7.00
C PRO A 117 -1.51 1.17 6.80
N MET A 118 -2.76 1.28 7.24
CA MET A 118 -3.82 0.29 7.03
C MET A 118 -5.05 1.01 6.50
N ALA A 119 -5.60 0.49 5.41
CA ALA A 119 -6.83 0.97 4.82
C ALA A 119 -7.82 -0.16 4.56
N PHE A 120 -9.09 0.15 4.77
CA PHE A 120 -10.19 -0.76 4.57
C PHE A 120 -11.33 -0.02 3.87
N ALA A 121 -11.97 -0.69 2.91
CA ALA A 121 -13.12 -0.17 2.19
C ALA A 121 -14.19 -1.27 2.05
N ALA A 122 -15.45 -0.95 2.30
CA ALA A 122 -16.56 -1.88 2.15
C ALA A 122 -17.75 -1.20 1.43
N PRO A 123 -18.42 -1.91 0.51
CA PRO A 123 -19.66 -1.43 -0.10
C PRO A 123 -20.76 -1.36 0.96
N ALA A 124 -21.71 -0.43 0.79
CA ALA A 124 -22.78 -0.15 1.74
C ALA A 124 -24.18 -0.15 1.09
N GLY A 125 -24.34 -0.85 -0.03
CA GLY A 125 -25.60 -0.88 -0.79
C GLY A 125 -25.93 0.50 -1.36
N GLU A 126 -27.06 1.07 -0.93
CA GLU A 126 -27.53 2.40 -1.35
C GLU A 126 -26.80 3.55 -0.64
N GLU A 127 -26.13 3.27 0.48
CA GLU A 127 -25.40 4.27 1.25
C GLU A 127 -23.99 4.50 0.72
N PRO A 128 -23.36 5.65 1.05
CA PRO A 128 -21.95 5.86 0.74
C PRO A 128 -21.07 4.74 1.30
N PRO A 129 -20.06 4.26 0.54
CA PRO A 129 -19.21 3.17 0.99
C PRO A 129 -18.41 3.57 2.23
N PHE A 130 -18.23 2.61 3.14
CA PHE A 130 -17.36 2.80 4.30
C PHE A 130 -15.89 2.76 3.85
N VAL A 131 -15.11 3.79 4.18
CA VAL A 131 -13.67 3.83 3.88
C VAL A 131 -12.91 4.40 5.07
N ILE A 132 -11.89 3.67 5.52
CA ILE A 132 -10.93 4.13 6.52
C ILE A 132 -9.52 3.99 5.94
N ASP A 133 -8.68 5.01 6.12
CA ASP A 133 -7.26 5.02 5.77
C ASP A 133 -6.49 5.72 6.90
N MET A 134 -5.73 4.93 7.65
CA MET A 134 -5.05 5.39 8.85
C MET A 134 -3.60 4.92 8.92
N ALA A 135 -2.75 5.72 9.55
CA ALA A 135 -1.45 5.26 10.03
C ALA A 135 -1.65 4.48 11.34
N SER A 136 -0.74 3.56 11.66
CA SER A 136 -0.71 2.89 12.97
C SER A 136 -0.22 3.81 14.09
N SER A 137 0.32 4.98 13.75
CA SER A 137 0.83 5.98 14.68
C SER A 137 -0.23 7.01 15.06
N MET A 138 -0.07 7.65 16.23
CA MET A 138 -0.97 8.72 16.73
C MET A 138 -1.17 9.86 15.73
N THR A 139 -0.15 10.16 14.91
CA THR A 139 -0.23 11.13 13.82
C THR A 139 0.63 10.66 12.65
N SER A 140 0.34 11.14 11.44
CA SER A 140 1.19 10.86 10.27
C SER A 140 2.50 11.65 10.35
N TYR A 141 3.61 11.05 9.90
CA TYR A 141 4.92 11.72 9.89
C TYR A 141 4.88 13.09 9.20
N GLY A 142 4.21 13.21 8.04
CA GLY A 142 4.11 14.47 7.33
C GLY A 142 3.38 15.59 8.08
N LYS A 143 2.53 15.27 9.08
CA LYS A 143 1.96 16.29 10.00
C LYS A 143 3.00 16.82 10.99
N VAL A 144 3.98 16.00 11.37
CA VAL A 144 5.09 16.40 12.24
C VAL A 144 6.14 17.17 11.45
N SER A 145 6.41 16.78 10.20
CA SER A 145 7.41 17.45 9.36
C SER A 145 7.04 18.88 8.96
N ILE A 146 5.75 19.22 8.95
CA ILE A 146 5.26 20.57 8.61
C ILE A 146 5.01 21.46 9.85
N ALA A 147 5.04 20.87 11.05
CA ALA A 147 4.79 21.56 12.31
C ALA A 147 6.10 22.15 12.87
#